data_AF-A0A6A3QSL9-F1
#
_entry.id   AF-A0A6A3QSL9-F1
#
_cell.length_a   1.000
_cell.length_b   1.000
_cell.length_c   1.000
_cell.angle_alpha   90.00
_cell.angle_beta   90.00
_cell.angle_gamma   90.00
#
_symmetry.space_group_name_H-M   'P 1'
#
loop_
_entity.id
_entity.type
_entity.pdbx_description
1 polymer ?
#
loop_
_entity_poly.entity_id
_entity_poly.type
_entity_poly.pdbx_seq_one_letter_code
_entity_poly.pdbx_strand_id
1 'polypeptide(L)'
;MKDIDQHLGNLREACKRNEIVLPENVYDVEMSSALSASDGDEVAALTLLTAKFKGGTKREHSAVINTMEKRRRIEANDGQVSEQEVSSEEDAPVDLEEDEVDDDNGEQEGEHGDNEDISPQKLSRLAEDVRKKPAVVTSNQAIVDAFMDYGDEQLHGGHTGKGVTHLRAALAIRDYPHAITSVEEARAVPMVGVKMAEQVKQILSTGELKVKTPRLNISAQDVEDHTPPRLVREVRHAQAKCPENQALVDELAQFGEHELYFRSRSKGNIHLRAARALQLTDLVIKSGDQARHNVPFVGSAIADKIDQILKYGRIFKDTPVSSGIRKAPIVKDLRENPAVRHENQHIVDALVDYGD
;
A
#
# COMPACT_ATOMS: atom_id res chain seq x y z
N MET A 1 -26.87 9.01 -27.90
CA MET A 1 -25.41 9.19 -27.74
C MET A 1 -24.89 10.53 -28.33
N LYS A 2 -25.72 11.38 -28.98
CA LYS A 2 -25.29 12.70 -29.51
C LYS A 2 -25.43 13.89 -28.55
N ASP A 3 -26.10 13.74 -27.40
CA ASP A 3 -26.34 14.87 -26.46
C ASP A 3 -25.22 15.08 -25.43
N ILE A 4 -24.56 14.01 -24.99
CA ILE A 4 -23.61 14.09 -23.85
C ILE A 4 -22.38 14.94 -24.22
N ASP A 5 -21.85 14.79 -25.43
CA ASP A 5 -20.68 15.56 -25.89
C ASP A 5 -20.98 17.06 -26.01
N GLN A 6 -22.22 17.41 -26.36
CA GLN A 6 -22.66 18.80 -26.45
C GLN A 6 -22.78 19.43 -25.05
N HIS A 7 -23.35 18.70 -24.09
CA HIS A 7 -23.45 19.14 -22.70
C HIS A 7 -22.07 19.28 -22.03
N LEU A 8 -21.15 18.36 -22.33
CA LEU A 8 -19.78 18.41 -21.82
C LEU A 8 -19.01 19.62 -22.39
N GLY A 9 -19.22 19.92 -23.68
CA GLY A 9 -18.67 21.11 -24.34
C GLY A 9 -19.14 22.42 -23.72
N ASN A 10 -20.45 22.53 -23.45
CA ASN A 10 -21.05 23.71 -22.82
C ASN A 10 -20.55 23.92 -21.39
N LEU A 11 -20.47 22.84 -20.61
CA LEU A 11 -19.99 22.88 -19.22
C LEU A 11 -18.51 23.30 -19.15
N ARG A 12 -17.69 22.84 -20.11
CA ARG A 12 -16.28 23.24 -20.21
C ARG A 12 -16.10 24.73 -20.46
N GLU A 13 -16.93 25.31 -21.32
CA GLU A 13 -16.95 26.77 -21.54
C GLU A 13 -17.38 27.52 -20.28
N ALA A 14 -18.37 27.01 -19.56
CA ALA A 14 -18.87 27.62 -18.33
C ALA A 14 -17.82 27.61 -17.21
N CYS A 15 -17.05 26.52 -17.05
CA CYS A 15 -15.95 26.44 -16.09
C CYS A 15 -14.83 27.46 -16.40
N LYS A 16 -14.49 27.64 -17.69
CA LYS A 16 -13.51 28.65 -18.13
C LYS A 16 -13.97 30.08 -17.83
N ARG A 17 -15.23 30.41 -18.14
CA ARG A 17 -15.81 31.74 -17.86
C ARG A 17 -15.86 32.06 -16.36
N ASN A 18 -15.97 31.03 -15.52
CA ASN A 18 -16.03 31.18 -14.08
C ASN A 18 -14.67 30.98 -13.38
N GLU A 19 -13.54 30.96 -14.09
CA GLU A 19 -12.19 30.83 -13.48
C GLU A 19 -12.03 29.60 -12.55
N ILE A 20 -12.69 28.49 -12.89
CA ILE A 20 -12.55 27.24 -12.14
C ILE A 20 -11.31 26.51 -12.69
N VAL A 21 -10.26 26.39 -11.87
CA VAL A 21 -9.03 25.68 -12.23
C VAL A 21 -9.25 24.18 -12.03
N LEU A 22 -9.37 23.45 -13.13
CA LEU A 22 -9.56 21.99 -13.14
C LEU A 22 -8.22 21.28 -13.39
N PRO A 23 -7.93 20.13 -12.74
CA PRO A 23 -6.70 19.37 -12.95
C PRO A 23 -6.54 18.84 -14.38
N GLU A 24 -5.32 18.87 -14.92
CA GLU A 24 -5.07 18.76 -16.37
C GLU A 24 -5.29 17.36 -16.98
N ASN A 25 -5.57 16.33 -16.18
CA ASN A 25 -5.64 14.92 -16.62
C ASN A 25 -6.91 14.17 -16.20
N VAL A 26 -7.99 14.88 -15.82
CA VAL A 26 -9.26 14.28 -15.37
C VAL A 26 -10.49 15.02 -15.96
N TYR A 27 -10.30 15.78 -17.04
CA TYR A 27 -11.34 16.65 -17.59
C TYR A 27 -12.67 15.91 -17.85
N ASP A 28 -12.63 14.68 -18.36
CA ASP A 28 -13.86 14.00 -18.75
C ASP A 28 -14.57 13.27 -17.60
N VAL A 29 -13.84 12.75 -16.61
CA VAL A 29 -14.44 11.91 -15.56
C VAL A 29 -15.24 12.77 -14.56
N GLU A 30 -14.70 13.91 -14.14
CA GLU A 30 -15.38 14.75 -13.15
C GLU A 30 -16.52 15.57 -13.73
N MET A 31 -16.39 16.03 -14.99
CA MET A 31 -17.49 16.69 -15.69
C MET A 31 -18.61 15.71 -16.02
N SER A 32 -18.28 14.48 -16.47
CA SER A 32 -19.28 13.43 -16.72
C SER A 32 -19.96 12.99 -15.43
N SER A 33 -19.22 12.89 -14.33
CA SER A 33 -19.78 12.56 -13.01
C SER A 33 -20.72 13.65 -12.50
N ALA A 34 -20.34 14.93 -12.62
CA ALA A 34 -21.19 16.05 -12.22
C ALA A 34 -22.46 16.15 -13.09
N LEU A 35 -22.37 15.90 -14.40
CA LEU A 35 -23.51 15.83 -15.31
C LEU A 35 -24.42 14.63 -15.01
N SER A 36 -23.83 13.47 -14.71
CA SER A 36 -24.59 12.27 -14.35
C SER A 36 -25.30 12.44 -13.01
N ALA A 37 -24.67 13.09 -12.03
CA ALA A 37 -25.25 13.37 -10.72
C ALA A 37 -26.33 14.48 -10.74
N SER A 38 -26.41 15.23 -11.84
CA SER A 38 -27.40 16.30 -12.04
C SER A 38 -28.44 15.95 -13.12
N ASP A 39 -28.52 14.67 -13.52
CA ASP A 39 -29.41 14.19 -14.59
C ASP A 39 -29.32 15.02 -15.90
N GLY A 40 -28.12 15.54 -16.21
CA GLY A 40 -27.84 16.35 -17.40
C GLY A 40 -28.09 17.85 -17.25
N ASP A 41 -28.44 18.37 -16.07
CA ASP A 41 -28.57 19.81 -15.82
C ASP A 41 -27.19 20.48 -15.68
N GLU A 42 -26.77 21.18 -16.74
CA GLU A 42 -25.48 21.88 -16.81
C GLU A 42 -25.29 22.93 -15.71
N VAL A 43 -26.35 23.59 -15.24
CA VAL A 43 -26.27 24.63 -14.21
C VAL A 43 -26.05 24.01 -12.83
N ALA A 44 -26.74 22.90 -12.56
CA ALA A 44 -26.55 22.11 -11.35
C ALA A 44 -25.15 21.46 -11.32
N ALA A 45 -24.69 20.89 -12.44
CA ALA A 45 -23.34 20.34 -12.59
C ALA A 45 -22.26 21.40 -12.35
N LEU A 46 -22.43 22.61 -12.91
CA LEU A 46 -21.49 23.72 -12.70
C LEU A 46 -21.45 24.16 -11.23
N THR A 47 -22.59 24.14 -10.54
CA THR A 47 -22.67 24.48 -9.11
C THR A 47 -21.91 23.46 -8.26
N LEU A 48 -22.02 22.16 -8.58
CA LEU A 48 -21.26 21.09 -7.93
C LEU A 48 -19.75 21.25 -8.14
N LEU A 49 -19.32 21.51 -9.38
CA LEU A 49 -17.90 21.74 -9.69
C LEU A 49 -17.38 23.01 -9.02
N THR A 50 -18.19 24.07 -8.98
CA THR A 50 -17.85 25.31 -8.28
C THR A 50 -17.67 25.08 -6.78
N ALA A 51 -18.58 24.36 -6.14
CA ALA A 51 -18.45 24.02 -4.73
C ALA A 51 -17.18 23.17 -4.46
N LYS A 52 -16.88 22.23 -5.35
CA LYS A 52 -15.73 21.33 -5.22
C LYS A 52 -14.38 22.04 -5.41
N PHE A 53 -14.30 23.01 -6.33
CA PHE A 53 -13.02 23.58 -6.77
C PHE A 53 -12.80 25.06 -6.42
N LYS A 54 -13.83 25.82 -6.05
CA LYS A 54 -13.67 27.21 -5.56
C LYS A 54 -13.68 27.33 -4.03
N GLY A 55 -14.06 26.29 -3.29
CA GLY A 55 -14.14 26.29 -1.83
C GLY A 55 -12.80 26.02 -1.15
N GLY A 56 -11.94 27.04 -1.05
CA GLY A 56 -10.82 27.01 -0.12
C GLY A 56 -11.28 27.14 1.33
N THR A 57 -10.80 26.23 2.19
CA THR A 57 -10.88 26.19 3.67
C THR A 57 -11.97 25.33 4.34
N LYS A 58 -11.54 24.76 5.47
CA LYS A 58 -12.07 23.63 6.25
C LYS A 58 -13.47 23.86 6.84
N ARG A 59 -14.18 22.72 6.99
CA ARG A 59 -15.35 22.46 7.88
C ARG A 59 -16.62 23.23 7.53
N GLU A 60 -17.50 22.62 6.73
CA GLU A 60 -18.99 22.75 6.82
C GLU A 60 -19.76 22.01 5.70
N HIS A 61 -19.47 20.73 5.37
CA HIS A 61 -20.27 20.02 4.34
C HIS A 61 -20.73 18.59 4.69
N SER A 62 -20.62 18.16 5.95
CA SER A 62 -21.13 16.85 6.39
C SER A 62 -22.66 16.82 6.66
N ALA A 63 -23.35 17.97 6.61
CA ALA A 63 -24.76 18.05 6.99
C ALA A 63 -25.79 17.80 5.86
N VAL A 64 -25.40 17.91 4.58
CA VAL A 64 -26.36 17.83 3.45
C VAL A 64 -26.42 16.43 2.83
N ILE A 65 -25.37 15.62 2.95
CA ILE A 65 -25.33 14.26 2.38
C ILE A 65 -26.15 13.27 3.24
N ASN A 66 -26.09 13.41 4.58
CA ASN A 66 -26.78 12.52 5.52
C ASN A 66 -28.32 12.60 5.48
N THR A 67 -28.90 13.66 4.93
CA THR A 67 -30.37 13.83 4.88
C THR A 67 -31.03 13.15 3.67
N MET A 68 -30.29 12.78 2.62
CA MET A 68 -30.84 12.07 1.46
C MET A 68 -30.68 10.55 1.52
N GLU A 69 -29.64 10.01 2.14
CA GLU A 69 -29.46 8.56 2.28
C GLU A 69 -30.48 7.91 3.23
N LYS A 70 -30.99 8.66 4.21
CA LYS A 70 -32.01 8.17 5.16
C LYS A 70 -33.40 8.03 4.52
N ARG A 71 -33.66 8.62 3.35
CA ARG A 71 -34.92 8.44 2.61
C ARG A 71 -34.92 7.23 1.67
N ARG A 72 -33.75 6.75 1.21
CA ARG A 72 -33.68 5.61 0.27
C ARG A 72 -33.76 4.23 0.94
N ARG A 73 -33.53 4.12 2.25
CA ARG A 73 -33.56 2.84 2.98
C ARG A 73 -34.95 2.34 3.41
N ILE A 74 -36.02 3.12 3.18
CA ILE A 74 -37.37 2.77 3.64
C ILE A 74 -38.20 2.04 2.55
N GLU A 75 -37.80 2.08 1.29
CA GLU A 75 -38.65 1.62 0.16
C GLU A 75 -38.20 0.32 -0.53
N ALA A 76 -37.16 -0.39 -0.04
CA ALA A 76 -36.59 -1.55 -0.72
C ALA A 76 -36.62 -2.85 0.11
N ASN A 77 -37.67 -3.07 0.91
CA ASN A 77 -37.83 -4.33 1.64
C ASN A 77 -39.28 -4.85 1.54
N ASP A 78 -39.61 -5.51 0.43
CA ASP A 78 -40.73 -6.46 0.37
C ASP A 78 -40.50 -7.57 -0.68
N GLY A 79 -40.55 -8.83 -0.21
CA GLY A 79 -40.63 -10.09 -0.98
C GLY A 79 -39.32 -10.65 -1.57
N GLN A 80 -38.99 -11.95 -1.55
CA GLN A 80 -39.60 -13.16 -0.99
C GLN A 80 -38.58 -14.32 -1.12
N VAL A 81 -38.77 -15.36 -0.30
CA VAL A 81 -37.92 -16.53 0.00
C VAL A 81 -38.06 -17.68 -1.01
N SER A 82 -37.02 -18.50 -1.23
CA SER A 82 -37.18 -19.96 -1.42
C SER A 82 -35.87 -20.75 -1.21
N GLU A 83 -35.95 -21.79 -0.38
CA GLU A 83 -34.93 -22.77 0.03
C GLU A 83 -34.86 -23.98 -0.93
N GLN A 84 -33.71 -24.66 -1.02
CA GLN A 84 -33.65 -26.13 -1.21
C GLN A 84 -32.28 -26.73 -0.84
N GLU A 85 -32.30 -27.68 0.10
CA GLU A 85 -31.25 -28.66 0.45
C GLU A 85 -31.25 -29.82 -0.58
N VAL A 86 -30.36 -30.82 -0.69
CA VAL A 86 -29.30 -31.48 0.11
C VAL A 86 -28.46 -32.33 -0.89
N SER A 87 -27.18 -32.66 -0.62
CA SER A 87 -26.72 -34.06 -0.43
C SER A 87 -25.19 -34.22 -0.50
N SER A 88 -24.68 -34.94 0.49
CA SER A 88 -23.32 -35.37 0.81
C SER A 88 -22.81 -36.59 0.01
N GLU A 89 -21.48 -36.75 -0.13
CA GLU A 89 -20.71 -37.96 0.23
C GLU A 89 -19.19 -37.78 -0.03
N GLU A 90 -18.39 -38.59 0.69
CA GLU A 90 -17.00 -38.42 1.12
C GLU A 90 -15.94 -38.94 0.11
N ASP A 91 -14.71 -38.41 0.18
CA ASP A 91 -13.48 -39.23 0.07
C ASP A 91 -12.22 -38.52 0.63
N ALA A 92 -11.25 -39.34 1.04
CA ALA A 92 -10.14 -39.20 2.00
C ALA A 92 -9.00 -38.15 1.70
N PRO A 93 -8.05 -37.91 2.64
CA PRO A 93 -7.39 -36.62 2.85
C PRO A 93 -6.19 -36.39 1.92
N VAL A 94 -6.16 -35.23 1.29
CA VAL A 94 -4.98 -34.73 0.57
C VAL A 94 -4.20 -33.83 1.52
N ASP A 95 -2.90 -34.08 1.61
CA ASP A 95 -1.89 -33.35 2.36
C ASP A 95 -1.91 -31.86 1.97
N LEU A 96 -2.64 -31.07 2.74
CA LEU A 96 -2.69 -29.61 2.63
C LEU A 96 -1.48 -29.08 3.39
N GLU A 97 -0.35 -28.94 2.70
CA GLU A 97 0.58 -27.89 3.09
C GLU A 97 -0.21 -26.58 3.10
N GLU A 98 -0.21 -25.91 4.24
CA GLU A 98 -0.90 -24.65 4.47
C GLU A 98 -0.42 -23.63 3.42
N ASP A 99 -1.15 -23.56 2.31
CA ASP A 99 -1.16 -22.40 1.43
C ASP A 99 -1.53 -21.23 2.35
N GLU A 100 -0.53 -20.45 2.75
CA GLU A 100 -0.78 -19.08 3.18
C GLU A 100 -1.37 -18.35 1.96
N VAL A 101 -2.68 -18.50 1.81
CA VAL A 101 -3.53 -17.56 1.12
C VAL A 101 -3.31 -16.23 1.84
N ASP A 102 -2.35 -15.47 1.33
CA ASP A 102 -2.30 -14.03 1.50
C ASP A 102 -3.66 -13.54 0.98
N ASP A 103 -4.59 -13.43 1.93
CA ASP A 103 -5.85 -12.73 1.84
C ASP A 103 -5.50 -11.24 1.69
N ASP A 104 -4.96 -10.91 0.51
CA ASP A 104 -5.01 -9.61 -0.13
C ASP A 104 -6.46 -9.38 -0.54
N ASN A 105 -7.35 -9.39 0.45
CA ASN A 105 -8.62 -8.73 0.33
C ASN A 105 -8.25 -7.25 0.26
N GLY A 106 -8.21 -6.75 -0.98
CA GLY A 106 -8.31 -5.34 -1.26
C GLY A 106 -9.56 -4.81 -0.58
N GLU A 107 -9.37 -4.27 0.63
CA GLU A 107 -10.33 -3.36 1.19
C GLU A 107 -10.35 -2.15 0.24
N GLN A 108 -11.47 -2.01 -0.47
CA GLN A 108 -11.87 -0.74 -1.05
C GLN A 108 -11.74 0.31 0.06
N GLU A 109 -10.71 1.14 -0.03
CA GLU A 109 -10.59 2.31 0.82
C GLU A 109 -11.78 3.22 0.51
N GLY A 110 -12.76 3.21 1.40
CA GLY A 110 -13.61 4.37 1.61
C GLY A 110 -12.70 5.54 1.99
N GLU A 111 -12.78 6.61 1.21
CA GLU A 111 -12.07 7.87 1.43
C GLU A 111 -12.22 8.37 2.89
N HIS A 112 -11.19 8.27 3.71
CA HIS A 112 -10.68 9.34 4.58
C HIS A 112 -9.57 8.84 5.53
N GLY A 113 -8.35 9.38 5.37
CA GLY A 113 -7.39 9.50 6.47
C GLY A 113 -5.96 9.08 6.16
N ASP A 114 -5.22 9.94 5.46
CA ASP A 114 -3.76 10.11 5.54
C ASP A 114 -2.89 8.82 5.48
N ASN A 115 -2.62 8.37 4.26
CA ASN A 115 -1.43 7.58 3.93
C ASN A 115 -0.15 8.44 4.12
N GLU A 116 0.20 8.74 5.37
CA GLU A 116 1.50 9.31 5.71
C GLU A 116 2.54 8.19 5.81
N ASP A 117 3.57 8.27 4.98
CA ASP A 117 4.81 7.51 5.09
C ASP A 117 5.31 7.54 6.56
N ILE A 118 5.17 6.42 7.26
CA ILE A 118 5.37 6.34 8.71
C ILE A 118 6.88 6.21 8.95
N SER A 119 7.53 7.33 9.23
CA SER A 119 8.95 7.34 9.60
C SER A 119 9.22 6.41 10.80
N PRO A 120 10.44 5.83 10.92
CA PRO A 120 10.81 4.96 12.05
C PRO A 120 10.53 5.58 13.43
N GLN A 121 10.56 6.91 13.51
CA GLN A 121 10.25 7.68 14.71
C GLN A 121 8.76 7.63 15.11
N LYS A 122 7.83 7.51 14.14
CA LYS A 122 6.39 7.36 14.43
C LYS A 122 6.04 5.93 14.86
N LEU A 123 6.78 4.92 14.40
CA LEU A 123 6.64 3.53 14.87
C LEU A 123 7.03 3.41 16.35
N SER A 124 8.14 4.06 16.75
CA SER A 124 8.55 4.18 18.17
C SER A 124 7.45 4.78 19.04
N ARG A 125 6.72 5.79 18.52
CA ARG A 125 5.68 6.48 19.29
C ARG A 125 4.47 5.62 19.60
N LEU A 126 4.08 4.70 18.71
CA LEU A 126 2.89 3.88 18.91
C LEU A 126 3.08 2.87 20.06
N ALA A 127 4.24 2.20 20.10
CA ALA A 127 4.61 1.29 21.18
C ALA A 127 4.79 2.04 22.51
N GLU A 128 5.44 3.21 22.48
CA GLU A 128 5.50 4.10 23.64
C GLU A 128 4.11 4.51 24.12
N ASP A 129 3.21 4.85 23.19
CA ASP A 129 1.85 5.24 23.52
C ASP A 129 1.10 4.12 24.22
N VAL A 130 1.20 2.86 23.74
CA VAL A 130 0.62 1.69 24.43
C VAL A 130 1.14 1.60 25.87
N ARG A 131 2.47 1.68 26.06
CA ARG A 131 3.13 1.54 27.38
C ARG A 131 2.83 2.66 28.38
N LYS A 132 2.47 3.86 27.91
CA LYS A 132 2.29 5.04 28.78
C LYS A 132 1.22 4.85 29.86
N LYS A 133 0.22 3.98 29.63
CA LYS A 133 -0.91 3.79 30.54
C LYS A 133 -1.29 2.31 30.59
N PRO A 134 -1.73 1.81 31.76
CA PRO A 134 -2.38 0.51 31.82
C PRO A 134 -3.73 0.55 31.11
N ALA A 135 -4.28 -0.62 30.81
CA ALA A 135 -5.62 -0.81 30.31
C ALA A 135 -6.66 -0.20 31.28
N VAL A 136 -7.68 0.44 30.71
CA VAL A 136 -8.82 1.00 31.47
C VAL A 136 -9.48 -0.08 32.30
N VAL A 137 -9.60 -1.29 31.74
CA VAL A 137 -10.05 -2.49 32.44
C VAL A 137 -8.85 -3.40 32.68
N THR A 138 -8.57 -3.69 33.95
CA THR A 138 -7.38 -4.46 34.35
C THR A 138 -7.32 -5.87 33.76
N SER A 139 -8.47 -6.52 33.53
CA SER A 139 -8.54 -7.84 32.89
C SER A 139 -8.04 -7.84 31.45
N ASN A 140 -8.09 -6.70 30.76
CA ASN A 140 -7.65 -6.61 29.37
C ASN A 140 -6.13 -6.44 29.24
N GLN A 141 -5.41 -6.17 30.34
CA GLN A 141 -3.99 -5.87 30.31
C GLN A 141 -3.17 -7.00 29.68
N ALA A 142 -3.49 -8.26 29.99
CA ALA A 142 -2.79 -9.41 29.41
C ALA A 142 -2.91 -9.46 27.87
N ILE A 143 -4.06 -9.04 27.32
CA ILE A 143 -4.27 -8.97 25.87
C ILE A 143 -3.45 -7.83 25.27
N VAL A 144 -3.44 -6.66 25.93
CA VAL A 144 -2.65 -5.50 25.52
C VAL A 144 -1.17 -5.84 25.48
N ASP A 145 -0.66 -6.47 26.54
CA ASP A 145 0.75 -6.85 26.66
C ASP A 145 1.14 -7.84 25.55
N ALA A 146 0.33 -8.88 25.32
CA ALA A 146 0.60 -9.87 24.27
C ALA A 146 0.61 -9.26 22.86
N PHE A 147 -0.33 -8.36 22.54
CA PHE A 147 -0.35 -7.67 21.25
C PHE A 147 0.78 -6.65 21.11
N MET A 148 1.17 -6.01 22.21
CA MET A 148 2.30 -5.09 22.23
C MET A 148 3.61 -5.82 21.98
N ASP A 149 3.87 -6.91 22.69
CA ASP A 149 5.09 -7.70 22.55
C ASP A 149 5.21 -8.29 21.15
N TYR A 150 4.13 -8.87 20.63
CA TYR A 150 4.10 -9.37 19.26
C TYR A 150 4.26 -8.22 18.24
N GLY A 151 3.56 -7.10 18.42
CA GLY A 151 3.65 -5.94 17.54
C GLY A 151 5.07 -5.39 17.46
N ASP A 152 5.74 -5.21 18.61
CA ASP A 152 7.13 -4.81 18.68
C ASP A 152 8.05 -5.85 18.03
N GLU A 153 7.88 -7.15 18.29
CA GLU A 153 8.67 -8.20 17.64
C GLU A 153 8.53 -8.14 16.10
N GLN A 154 7.30 -7.94 15.60
CA GLN A 154 7.05 -7.78 14.17
C GLN A 154 7.74 -6.54 13.59
N LEU A 155 7.72 -5.41 14.30
CA LEU A 155 8.44 -4.20 13.88
C LEU A 155 9.96 -4.44 13.81
N HIS A 156 10.54 -5.08 14.83
CA HIS A 156 11.96 -5.45 14.83
C HIS A 156 12.29 -6.46 13.71
N GLY A 157 11.35 -7.35 13.41
CA GLY A 157 11.42 -8.30 12.29
C GLY A 157 11.18 -7.68 10.92
N GLY A 158 10.95 -6.37 10.82
CA GLY A 158 10.71 -5.63 9.57
C GLY A 158 9.26 -5.64 9.07
N HIS A 159 8.36 -6.36 9.75
CA HIS A 159 6.94 -6.45 9.40
C HIS A 159 6.17 -5.22 9.89
N THR A 160 6.43 -4.07 9.29
CA THR A 160 5.85 -2.79 9.72
C THR A 160 4.32 -2.81 9.72
N GLY A 161 3.69 -3.34 8.67
CA GLY A 161 2.23 -3.46 8.59
C GLY A 161 1.65 -4.30 9.74
N LYS A 162 2.14 -5.54 9.91
CA LYS A 162 1.67 -6.42 11.01
C LYS A 162 1.94 -5.79 12.38
N GLY A 163 3.13 -5.26 12.60
CA GLY A 163 3.50 -4.62 13.86
C GLY A 163 2.60 -3.44 14.21
N VAL A 164 2.38 -2.53 13.25
CA VAL A 164 1.47 -1.37 13.43
C VAL A 164 0.04 -1.82 13.71
N THR A 165 -0.48 -2.80 12.96
CA THR A 165 -1.86 -3.28 13.17
C THR A 165 -2.06 -3.84 14.57
N HIS A 166 -1.14 -4.67 15.07
CA HIS A 166 -1.25 -5.23 16.43
C HIS A 166 -1.07 -4.15 17.51
N LEU A 167 -0.17 -3.18 17.31
CA LEU A 167 -0.01 -2.06 18.24
C LEU A 167 -1.24 -1.12 18.26
N ARG A 168 -1.90 -0.89 17.11
CA ARG A 168 -3.16 -0.14 17.04
C ARG A 168 -4.29 -0.88 17.75
N ALA A 169 -4.39 -2.20 17.55
CA ALA A 169 -5.33 -3.04 18.28
C ALA A 169 -5.04 -3.00 19.79
N ALA A 170 -3.77 -3.08 20.21
CA ALA A 170 -3.37 -2.97 21.61
C ALA A 170 -3.80 -1.61 22.22
N LEU A 171 -3.62 -0.50 21.50
CA LEU A 171 -4.11 0.82 21.93
C LEU A 171 -5.63 0.83 22.10
N ALA A 172 -6.37 0.31 21.12
CA ALA A 172 -7.83 0.30 21.17
C ALA A 172 -8.37 -0.57 22.31
N ILE A 173 -7.78 -1.75 22.53
CA ILE A 173 -8.13 -2.65 23.64
C ILE A 173 -7.80 -2.02 25.00
N ARG A 174 -6.66 -1.32 25.10
CA ARG A 174 -6.27 -0.61 26.32
C ARG A 174 -7.31 0.44 26.71
N ASP A 175 -7.79 1.21 25.75
CA ASP A 175 -8.75 2.29 25.97
C ASP A 175 -10.22 1.80 26.01
N TYR A 176 -10.46 0.52 25.75
CA TYR A 176 -11.80 -0.07 25.72
C TYR A 176 -12.41 -0.18 27.12
N PRO A 177 -13.65 0.31 27.34
CA PRO A 177 -14.23 0.43 28.69
C PRO A 177 -14.83 -0.87 29.25
N HIS A 178 -14.88 -1.95 28.46
CA HIS A 178 -15.50 -3.21 28.87
C HIS A 178 -14.48 -4.35 28.93
N ALA A 179 -14.72 -5.32 29.81
CA ALA A 179 -13.89 -6.52 29.89
C ALA A 179 -14.07 -7.35 28.62
N ILE A 180 -12.97 -7.88 28.09
CA ILE A 180 -12.97 -8.76 26.92
C ILE A 180 -12.74 -10.18 27.41
N THR A 181 -13.76 -11.01 27.31
CA THR A 181 -13.75 -12.41 27.75
C THR A 181 -14.07 -13.39 26.62
N SER A 182 -14.47 -12.88 25.45
CA SER A 182 -14.90 -13.65 24.29
C SER A 182 -14.47 -13.00 22.97
N VAL A 183 -14.59 -13.77 21.88
CA VAL A 183 -14.31 -13.28 20.51
C VAL A 183 -15.28 -12.17 20.14
N GLU A 184 -16.55 -12.33 20.50
CA GLU A 184 -17.64 -11.40 20.18
C GLU A 184 -17.40 -10.04 20.82
N GLU A 185 -16.95 -10.02 22.08
CA GLU A 185 -16.58 -8.80 22.79
C GLU A 185 -15.31 -8.17 22.22
N ALA A 186 -14.34 -8.99 21.80
CA ALA A 186 -13.13 -8.49 21.14
C ALA A 186 -13.47 -7.79 19.81
N ARG A 187 -14.38 -8.36 19.01
CA ARG A 187 -14.84 -7.76 17.73
C ARG A 187 -15.57 -6.43 17.89
N ALA A 188 -16.08 -6.13 19.09
CA ALA A 188 -16.72 -4.85 19.37
C ALA A 188 -15.70 -3.70 19.56
N VAL A 189 -14.41 -4.03 19.74
CA VAL A 189 -13.34 -3.05 19.90
C VAL A 189 -12.96 -2.44 18.54
N PRO A 190 -12.85 -1.10 18.42
CA PRO A 190 -12.34 -0.47 17.20
C PRO A 190 -10.98 -1.03 16.81
N MET A 191 -10.72 -1.21 15.51
CA MET A 191 -9.45 -1.77 14.98
C MET A 191 -9.21 -3.26 15.31
N VAL A 192 -10.16 -3.96 15.93
CA VAL A 192 -10.09 -5.41 16.14
C VAL A 192 -11.01 -6.12 15.15
N GLY A 193 -10.41 -6.61 14.06
CA GLY A 193 -11.09 -7.43 13.05
C GLY A 193 -11.25 -8.89 13.46
N VAL A 194 -11.81 -9.71 12.56
CA VAL A 194 -12.09 -11.14 12.79
C VAL A 194 -10.82 -11.90 13.24
N LYS A 195 -9.73 -11.78 12.47
CA LYS A 195 -8.45 -12.43 12.76
C LYS A 195 -7.88 -12.00 14.12
N MET A 196 -7.97 -10.71 14.46
CA MET A 196 -7.49 -10.19 15.74
C MET A 196 -8.34 -10.73 16.89
N ALA A 197 -9.65 -10.83 16.73
CA ALA A 197 -10.53 -11.38 17.76
C ALA A 197 -10.26 -12.88 18.01
N GLU A 198 -9.89 -13.64 16.99
CA GLU A 198 -9.43 -15.02 17.14
C GLU A 198 -8.10 -15.10 17.89
N GLN A 199 -7.17 -14.19 17.61
CA GLN A 199 -5.91 -14.06 18.37
C GLN A 199 -6.18 -13.67 19.83
N VAL A 200 -7.18 -12.82 20.11
CA VAL A 200 -7.60 -12.53 21.49
C VAL A 200 -8.09 -13.80 22.18
N LYS A 201 -8.91 -14.62 21.52
CA LYS A 201 -9.31 -15.93 22.05
C LYS A 201 -8.11 -16.83 22.33
N GLN A 202 -7.12 -16.85 21.44
CA GLN A 202 -5.87 -17.57 21.69
C GLN A 202 -5.22 -17.07 22.97
N ILE A 203 -4.97 -15.76 23.10
CA ILE A 203 -4.35 -15.16 24.29
C ILE A 203 -5.15 -15.46 25.57
N LEU A 204 -6.47 -15.38 25.53
CA LEU A 204 -7.33 -15.71 26.67
C LEU A 204 -7.17 -17.19 27.11
N SER A 205 -6.85 -18.08 26.18
CA SER A 205 -6.66 -19.51 26.45
C SER A 205 -5.22 -19.90 26.83
N THR A 206 -4.21 -19.30 26.18
CA THR A 206 -2.79 -19.69 26.31
C THR A 206 -1.95 -18.69 27.09
N GLY A 207 -2.43 -17.45 27.27
CA GLY A 207 -1.69 -16.32 27.84
C GLY A 207 -0.68 -15.67 26.88
N GLU A 208 -0.50 -16.22 25.67
CA GLU A 208 0.55 -15.80 24.73
C GLU A 208 0.05 -15.84 23.28
N LEU A 209 0.48 -14.86 22.48
CA LEU A 209 0.25 -14.85 21.03
C LEU A 209 1.40 -15.56 20.30
N LYS A 210 1.15 -16.78 19.81
CA LYS A 210 2.13 -17.56 19.04
C LYS A 210 1.72 -17.62 17.58
N VAL A 211 2.01 -16.55 16.85
CA VAL A 211 1.87 -16.53 15.38
C VAL A 211 3.26 -16.72 14.78
N LYS A 212 3.50 -17.85 14.11
CA LYS A 212 4.75 -18.08 13.38
C LYS A 212 4.82 -17.06 12.24
N THR A 213 5.67 -16.06 12.37
CA THR A 213 5.92 -15.11 11.28
C THR A 213 7.41 -15.17 10.94
N PRO A 214 7.79 -15.59 9.72
CA PRO A 214 9.20 -15.63 9.32
C PRO A 214 9.83 -14.24 9.43
N ARG A 215 11.04 -14.11 9.98
CA ARG A 215 11.74 -12.81 10.06
C ARG A 215 12.00 -12.26 8.64
N LEU A 216 11.79 -10.96 8.41
CA LEU A 216 12.11 -10.37 7.10
C LEU A 216 13.59 -10.08 6.93
N ASN A 217 14.29 -9.78 8.03
CA ASN A 217 15.71 -9.46 8.02
C ASN A 217 16.53 -10.74 8.23
N ILE A 218 16.80 -11.43 7.13
CA ILE A 218 17.62 -12.64 7.11
C ILE A 218 19.08 -12.19 6.94
N SER A 219 20.01 -12.72 7.76
CA SER A 219 21.45 -12.47 7.55
C SER A 219 21.86 -12.96 6.16
N ALA A 220 22.85 -12.35 5.51
CA ALA A 220 23.35 -12.83 4.21
C ALA A 220 23.72 -14.32 4.23
N GLN A 221 24.20 -14.83 5.38
CA GLN A 221 24.51 -16.25 5.58
C GLN A 221 23.26 -17.13 5.65
N ASP A 222 22.15 -16.61 6.20
CA ASP A 222 20.89 -17.33 6.35
C ASP A 222 20.05 -17.29 5.05
N VAL A 223 20.34 -16.38 4.11
CA VAL A 223 19.66 -16.30 2.79
C VAL A 223 19.99 -17.50 1.91
N GLU A 224 21.22 -18.02 1.98
CA GLU A 224 21.64 -19.20 1.19
C GLU A 224 20.95 -20.48 1.68
N ASP A 225 20.64 -20.56 2.97
CA ASP A 225 19.97 -21.71 3.61
C ASP A 225 18.44 -21.62 3.53
N HIS A 226 17.88 -20.47 3.10
CA HIS A 226 16.44 -20.28 2.98
C HIS A 226 15.92 -20.64 1.59
N THR A 227 14.73 -21.24 1.53
CA THR A 227 14.04 -21.42 0.25
C THR A 227 13.52 -20.06 -0.23
N PRO A 228 13.99 -19.53 -1.38
CA PRO A 228 13.57 -18.22 -1.83
C PRO A 228 12.07 -18.22 -2.16
N PRO A 229 11.36 -17.10 -1.95
CA PRO A 229 9.95 -16.99 -2.27
C PRO A 229 9.66 -17.39 -3.72
N ARG A 230 8.48 -17.97 -3.95
CA ARG A 230 8.08 -18.50 -5.26
C ARG A 230 8.32 -17.50 -6.39
N LEU A 231 7.97 -16.22 -6.19
CA LEU A 231 8.18 -15.17 -7.20
C LEU A 231 9.66 -14.99 -7.56
N VAL A 232 10.57 -15.01 -6.58
CA VAL A 232 12.02 -14.93 -6.80
C VAL A 232 12.49 -16.14 -7.62
N ARG A 233 12.04 -17.35 -7.27
CA ARG A 233 12.35 -18.58 -8.02
C ARG A 233 11.86 -18.51 -9.46
N GLU A 234 10.61 -18.09 -9.66
CA GLU A 234 10.02 -17.98 -10.99
C GLU A 234 10.76 -17.01 -11.89
N VAL A 235 11.18 -15.86 -11.35
CA VAL A 235 11.96 -14.88 -12.11
C VAL A 235 13.35 -15.42 -12.43
N ARG A 236 14.03 -16.08 -11.48
CA ARG A 236 15.38 -16.66 -11.68
C ARG A 236 15.42 -17.82 -12.69
N HIS A 237 14.39 -18.66 -12.73
CA HIS A 237 14.42 -19.90 -13.51
C HIS A 237 13.92 -19.76 -14.95
N ALA A 238 13.40 -18.59 -15.34
CA ALA A 238 12.93 -18.34 -16.68
C ALA A 238 13.77 -17.26 -17.38
N GLN A 239 13.87 -17.36 -18.70
CA GLN A 239 14.37 -16.26 -19.53
C GLN A 239 13.19 -15.38 -19.96
N ALA A 240 13.47 -14.11 -20.23
CA ALA A 240 12.52 -13.20 -20.82
C ALA A 240 12.09 -13.71 -22.19
N LYS A 241 10.79 -13.61 -22.49
CA LYS A 241 10.26 -13.99 -23.81
C LYS A 241 10.92 -13.19 -24.93
N CYS A 242 11.18 -11.90 -24.68
CA CYS A 242 12.04 -11.07 -25.51
C CYS A 242 13.45 -11.02 -24.90
N PRO A 243 14.47 -11.60 -25.54
CA PRO A 243 15.85 -11.60 -25.02
C PRO A 243 16.40 -10.19 -24.73
N GLU A 244 15.95 -9.18 -25.48
CA GLU A 244 16.33 -7.79 -25.29
C GLU A 244 15.92 -7.24 -23.91
N ASN A 245 14.87 -7.79 -23.31
CA ASN A 245 14.39 -7.39 -21.99
C ASN A 245 15.17 -8.08 -20.85
N GLN A 246 16.02 -9.07 -21.14
CA GLN A 246 16.64 -9.90 -20.10
C GLN A 246 17.46 -9.05 -19.10
N ALA A 247 18.23 -8.09 -19.58
CA ALA A 247 19.01 -7.21 -18.72
C ALA A 247 18.13 -6.36 -17.78
N LEU A 248 16.93 -5.96 -18.22
CA LEU A 248 15.96 -5.26 -17.37
C LEU A 248 15.42 -6.18 -16.28
N VAL A 249 15.09 -7.42 -16.66
CA VAL A 249 14.56 -8.43 -15.74
C VAL A 249 15.59 -8.77 -14.68
N ASP A 250 16.84 -9.02 -15.07
CA ASP A 250 17.92 -9.41 -14.17
C ASP A 250 18.20 -8.31 -13.13
N GLU A 251 18.35 -7.06 -13.57
CA GLU A 251 18.64 -5.94 -12.67
C GLU A 251 17.48 -5.62 -11.73
N LEU A 252 16.23 -5.62 -12.22
CA LEU A 252 15.05 -5.42 -11.37
C LEU A 252 14.84 -6.57 -10.39
N ALA A 253 15.13 -7.81 -10.81
CA ALA A 253 15.03 -8.98 -9.94
C ALA A 253 16.07 -8.93 -8.84
N GLN A 254 17.33 -8.61 -9.18
CA GLN A 254 18.41 -8.47 -8.22
C GLN A 254 18.13 -7.37 -7.20
N PHE A 255 17.70 -6.19 -7.67
CA PHE A 255 17.33 -5.09 -6.78
C PHE A 255 16.12 -5.44 -5.91
N GLY A 256 15.09 -6.05 -6.51
CA GLY A 256 13.87 -6.45 -5.81
C GLY A 256 14.12 -7.50 -4.75
N GLU A 257 14.98 -8.48 -5.02
CA GLU A 257 15.38 -9.50 -4.05
C GLU A 257 16.20 -8.90 -2.90
N HIS A 258 17.12 -8.00 -3.21
CA HIS A 258 17.86 -7.28 -2.16
C HIS A 258 16.93 -6.45 -1.27
N GLU A 259 15.99 -5.69 -1.86
CA GLU A 259 15.00 -4.96 -1.09
C GLU A 259 14.11 -5.90 -0.27
N LEU A 260 13.73 -7.06 -0.82
CA LEU A 260 12.89 -8.06 -0.16
C LEU A 260 13.51 -8.60 1.14
N TYR A 261 14.81 -8.91 1.13
CA TYR A 261 15.49 -9.51 2.28
C TYR A 261 16.12 -8.51 3.25
N PHE A 262 16.52 -7.31 2.79
CA PHE A 262 17.35 -6.42 3.61
C PHE A 262 16.72 -5.08 3.94
N ARG A 263 15.61 -4.70 3.29
CA ARG A 263 15.06 -3.34 3.42
C ARG A 263 13.55 -3.27 3.52
N SER A 264 12.85 -3.53 2.42
CA SER A 264 11.40 -3.34 2.33
C SER A 264 10.79 -4.44 1.46
N ARG A 265 10.03 -5.34 2.11
CA ARG A 265 9.29 -6.43 1.44
C ARG A 265 8.30 -5.92 0.40
N SER A 266 7.63 -4.80 0.67
CA SER A 266 6.69 -4.20 -0.29
C SER A 266 7.41 -3.69 -1.52
N LYS A 267 8.51 -2.94 -1.35
CA LYS A 267 9.35 -2.51 -2.48
C LYS A 267 9.92 -3.71 -3.23
N GLY A 268 10.48 -4.69 -2.53
CA GLY A 268 11.04 -5.89 -3.14
C GLY A 268 10.01 -6.63 -3.99
N ASN A 269 8.79 -6.83 -3.47
CA ASN A 269 7.70 -7.44 -4.22
C ASN A 269 7.30 -6.65 -5.46
N ILE A 270 7.20 -5.32 -5.37
CA ILE A 270 6.85 -4.47 -6.54
C ILE A 270 7.90 -4.63 -7.66
N HIS A 271 9.19 -4.61 -7.32
CA HIS A 271 10.26 -4.78 -8.30
C HIS A 271 10.27 -6.18 -8.89
N LEU A 272 10.08 -7.23 -8.07
CA LEU A 272 10.00 -8.61 -8.55
C LEU A 272 8.76 -8.87 -9.42
N ARG A 273 7.61 -8.28 -9.09
CA ARG A 273 6.39 -8.37 -9.92
C ARG A 273 6.59 -7.66 -11.26
N ALA A 274 7.22 -6.48 -11.26
CA ALA A 274 7.57 -5.79 -12.49
C ALA A 274 8.59 -6.58 -13.34
N ALA A 275 9.63 -7.16 -12.72
CA ALA A 275 10.59 -8.02 -13.39
C ALA A 275 9.89 -9.23 -14.05
N ARG A 276 8.97 -9.87 -13.32
CA ARG A 276 8.16 -10.97 -13.85
C ARG A 276 7.27 -10.54 -15.02
N ALA A 277 6.64 -9.37 -14.93
CA ALA A 277 5.82 -8.85 -16.01
C ALA A 277 6.65 -8.54 -17.28
N LEU A 278 7.84 -7.94 -17.11
CA LEU A 278 8.81 -7.70 -18.20
C LEU A 278 9.37 -8.99 -18.79
N GLN A 279 9.50 -10.05 -18.00
CA GLN A 279 9.93 -11.36 -18.45
C GLN A 279 8.86 -12.04 -19.32
N LEU A 280 7.58 -11.83 -19.02
CA LEU A 280 6.46 -12.48 -19.68
C LEU A 280 5.89 -11.69 -20.87
N THR A 281 6.30 -10.43 -21.05
CA THR A 281 5.84 -9.60 -22.17
C THR A 281 6.52 -10.00 -23.49
N ASP A 282 5.77 -9.94 -24.57
CA ASP A 282 6.20 -10.12 -25.96
C ASP A 282 6.62 -8.81 -26.63
N LEU A 283 6.59 -7.70 -25.87
CA LEU A 283 7.02 -6.39 -26.32
C LEU A 283 8.47 -6.09 -25.91
N VAL A 284 9.31 -5.74 -26.87
CA VAL A 284 10.64 -5.20 -26.57
C VAL A 284 10.50 -3.80 -25.97
N ILE A 285 11.01 -3.65 -24.75
CA ILE A 285 10.93 -2.40 -23.98
C ILE A 285 12.10 -1.49 -24.32
N LYS A 286 11.80 -0.27 -24.74
CA LYS A 286 12.78 0.73 -25.17
C LYS A 286 12.82 1.98 -24.28
N SER A 287 11.84 2.14 -23.39
CA SER A 287 11.82 3.20 -22.38
C SER A 287 10.91 2.83 -21.21
N GLY A 288 11.14 3.50 -20.08
CA GLY A 288 10.28 3.45 -18.91
C GLY A 288 8.86 3.91 -19.21
N ASP A 289 8.72 5.01 -19.96
CA ASP A 289 7.41 5.52 -20.41
C ASP A 289 6.63 4.48 -21.21
N GLN A 290 7.29 3.75 -22.11
CA GLN A 290 6.66 2.67 -22.87
C GLN A 290 6.24 1.53 -21.92
N ALA A 291 7.13 1.11 -21.03
CA ALA A 291 6.84 0.05 -20.08
C ALA A 291 5.64 0.38 -19.18
N ARG A 292 5.55 1.62 -18.69
CA ARG A 292 4.45 2.09 -17.82
C ARG A 292 3.07 1.88 -18.43
N HIS A 293 2.92 2.06 -19.75
CA HIS A 293 1.62 1.94 -20.42
C HIS A 293 1.31 0.52 -20.89
N ASN A 294 2.33 -0.32 -21.10
CA ASN A 294 2.17 -1.60 -21.79
C ASN A 294 2.47 -2.81 -20.91
N VAL A 295 3.09 -2.63 -19.74
CA VAL A 295 3.51 -3.72 -18.87
C VAL A 295 2.85 -3.55 -17.50
N PRO A 296 2.11 -4.56 -17.01
CA PRO A 296 1.47 -4.48 -15.70
C PRO A 296 2.52 -4.36 -14.59
N PHE A 297 2.13 -3.75 -13.47
CA PHE A 297 3.00 -3.50 -12.30
C PHE A 297 4.17 -2.54 -12.54
N VAL A 298 4.25 -1.91 -13.71
CA VAL A 298 5.20 -0.82 -13.98
C VAL A 298 4.52 0.53 -13.71
N GLY A 299 4.75 1.07 -12.51
CA GLY A 299 4.40 2.46 -12.16
C GLY A 299 5.49 3.46 -12.55
N SER A 300 5.30 4.74 -12.25
CA SER A 300 6.28 5.81 -12.51
C SER A 300 7.67 5.50 -11.93
N ALA A 301 7.74 5.10 -10.65
CA ALA A 301 9.00 4.79 -10.00
C ALA A 301 9.76 3.62 -10.64
N ILE A 302 9.03 2.61 -11.16
CA ILE A 302 9.64 1.48 -11.86
C ILE A 302 10.04 1.89 -13.28
N ALA A 303 9.24 2.71 -13.97
CA ALA A 303 9.59 3.29 -15.25
C ALA A 303 10.91 4.07 -15.19
N ASP A 304 11.08 4.92 -14.17
CA ASP A 304 12.33 5.66 -13.97
C ASP A 304 13.54 4.72 -13.79
N LYS A 305 13.35 3.61 -13.07
CA LYS A 305 14.39 2.59 -12.90
C LYS A 305 14.68 1.82 -14.20
N ILE A 306 13.66 1.54 -15.00
CA ILE A 306 13.83 0.95 -16.34
C ILE A 306 14.69 1.88 -17.20
N ASP A 307 14.41 3.18 -17.22
CA ASP A 307 15.23 4.14 -17.96
C ASP A 307 16.66 4.21 -17.44
N GLN A 308 16.87 4.07 -16.13
CA GLN A 308 18.22 3.93 -15.56
C GLN A 308 18.93 2.67 -16.08
N ILE A 309 18.27 1.51 -16.07
CA ILE A 309 18.89 0.27 -16.55
C ILE A 309 19.19 0.36 -18.05
N LEU A 310 18.27 0.89 -18.85
CA LEU A 310 18.50 1.07 -20.30
C LEU A 310 19.68 2.00 -20.59
N LYS A 311 19.85 3.06 -19.80
CA LYS A 311 20.89 4.07 -20.01
C LYS A 311 22.24 3.69 -19.41
N TYR A 312 22.25 3.04 -18.25
CA TYR A 312 23.44 2.82 -17.43
C TYR A 312 23.74 1.35 -17.14
N GLY A 313 22.86 0.44 -17.56
CA GLY A 313 22.96 -1.00 -17.32
C GLY A 313 22.61 -1.44 -15.90
N ARG A 314 22.20 -0.53 -15.01
CA ARG A 314 21.88 -0.82 -13.60
C ARG A 314 21.01 0.24 -12.95
N ILE A 315 20.40 -0.11 -11.82
CA ILE A 315 19.70 0.84 -10.93
C ILE A 315 20.73 1.50 -10.01
N PHE A 316 20.79 2.84 -10.00
CA PHE A 316 21.74 3.57 -9.14
C PHE A 316 21.15 4.80 -8.43
N LYS A 317 19.95 5.25 -8.80
CA LYS A 317 19.17 6.22 -8.01
C LYS A 317 17.92 5.55 -7.43
N ASP A 318 17.88 5.41 -6.11
CA ASP A 318 16.69 4.98 -5.35
C ASP A 318 16.04 6.18 -4.63
N THR A 319 15.82 7.29 -5.34
CA THR A 319 15.13 8.45 -4.79
C THR A 319 13.61 8.30 -4.98
N PRO A 320 12.81 8.32 -3.89
CA PRO A 320 11.37 8.47 -4.03
C PRO A 320 11.06 9.87 -4.57
N VAL A 321 10.19 9.94 -5.59
CA VAL A 321 9.83 11.16 -6.36
C VAL A 321 9.14 12.26 -5.52
N SER A 322 9.03 12.15 -4.19
CA SER A 322 8.30 13.14 -3.38
C SER A 322 8.98 13.66 -2.12
N SER A 323 10.26 13.38 -1.90
CA SER A 323 10.95 13.95 -0.74
C SER A 323 12.07 14.87 -1.22
N GLY A 324 11.91 16.17 -0.94
CA GLY A 324 13.00 17.16 -1.00
C GLY A 324 14.07 16.84 0.04
N ILE A 325 14.71 15.67 -0.10
CA ILE A 325 15.80 15.21 0.74
C ILE A 325 16.95 16.16 0.44
N ARG A 326 17.24 17.04 1.41
CA ARG A 326 18.47 17.82 1.43
C ARG A 326 19.61 16.84 1.17
N LYS A 327 20.39 17.10 0.11
CA LYS A 327 21.59 16.33 -0.27
C LYS A 327 22.31 15.86 0.99
N ALA A 328 22.62 14.56 1.06
CA ALA A 328 23.29 14.02 2.23
C ALA A 328 24.54 14.88 2.53
N PRO A 329 24.78 15.34 3.78
CA PRO A 329 25.86 16.27 4.09
C PRO A 329 27.23 15.82 3.57
N ILE A 330 27.45 14.51 3.49
CA ILE A 330 28.66 13.89 2.94
C ILE A 330 28.85 14.13 1.44
N VAL A 331 27.78 14.26 0.65
CA VAL A 331 27.86 14.53 -0.79
C VAL A 331 28.35 15.95 -1.06
N LYS A 332 27.93 16.90 -0.19
CA LYS A 332 28.47 18.26 -0.22
C LYS A 332 29.94 18.28 0.16
N ASP A 333 30.31 17.55 1.22
CA ASP A 333 31.69 17.45 1.70
C ASP A 333 32.63 16.85 0.65
N LEU A 334 32.23 15.76 0.00
CA LEU A 334 33.00 15.10 -1.08
C LEU A 334 33.15 15.95 -2.35
N ARG A 335 32.27 16.96 -2.57
CA ARG A 335 32.42 17.95 -3.65
C ARG A 335 33.36 19.09 -3.30
N GLU A 336 33.36 19.49 -2.03
CA GLU A 336 34.19 20.58 -1.53
C GLU A 336 35.62 20.10 -1.23
N ASN A 337 35.80 18.79 -0.98
CA ASN A 337 37.07 18.17 -0.64
C ASN A 337 37.44 17.05 -1.63
N PRO A 338 38.37 17.28 -2.57
CA PRO A 338 38.83 16.24 -3.49
C PRO A 338 39.56 15.12 -2.74
N ALA A 339 39.62 13.95 -3.39
CA ALA A 339 40.35 12.80 -2.89
C ALA A 339 41.82 13.16 -2.62
N VAL A 340 42.33 12.78 -1.45
CA VAL A 340 43.73 12.98 -1.05
C VAL A 340 44.71 12.39 -2.08
N ARG A 341 44.29 11.32 -2.77
CA ARG A 341 45.00 10.73 -3.91
C ARG A 341 44.22 10.98 -5.17
N HIS A 342 44.85 11.63 -6.16
CA HIS A 342 44.20 12.00 -7.42
C HIS A 342 43.71 10.78 -8.20
N GLU A 343 44.36 9.62 -8.06
CA GLU A 343 43.94 8.39 -8.71
C GLU A 343 42.56 7.93 -8.23
N ASN A 344 42.14 8.30 -7.02
CA ASN A 344 40.85 7.93 -6.45
C ASN A 344 39.75 8.95 -6.75
N GLN A 345 40.07 10.09 -7.38
CA GLN A 345 39.11 11.17 -7.62
C GLN A 345 37.93 10.68 -8.45
N HIS A 346 38.19 9.88 -9.49
CA HIS A 346 37.14 9.31 -10.33
C HIS A 346 36.16 8.41 -9.56
N ILE A 347 36.61 7.76 -8.46
CA ILE A 347 35.76 6.95 -7.58
C ILE A 347 34.92 7.87 -6.70
N VAL A 348 35.53 8.91 -6.13
CA VAL A 348 34.83 9.91 -5.33
C VAL A 348 33.75 10.61 -6.15
N ASP A 349 34.06 11.01 -7.38
CA ASP A 349 33.12 11.64 -8.30
C ASP A 349 31.94 10.70 -8.61
N ALA A 350 32.22 9.42 -8.89
CA ALA A 350 31.18 8.42 -9.11
C ALA A 350 30.29 8.17 -7.87
N LEU A 351 30.85 8.24 -6.66
CA LEU A 351 30.12 8.11 -5.40
C LEU A 351 29.31 9.37 -5.05
N VAL A 352 29.82 10.56 -5.41
CA VAL A 352 29.12 11.83 -5.29
C VAL A 352 27.91 11.86 -6.21
N ASP A 353 28.08 11.42 -7.46
CA ASP A 353 26.99 11.33 -8.44
C ASP A 353 25.94 10.27 -8.06
N TYR A 354 26.32 9.28 -7.25
CA TYR A 354 25.42 8.29 -6.67
C TYR A 354 24.61 8.82 -5.49
N GLY A 355 25.18 9.71 -4.66
CA GLY A 355 24.50 10.30 -3.50
C GLY A 355 23.63 11.53 -3.81
N ASP A 356 23.68 12.03 -5.04
CA ASP A 356 22.86 13.13 -5.61
C ASP A 356 21.66 12.58 -6.40
#